data_AF-A0A6I7YPK5-F1
#
_entry.id   AF-A0A6I7YPK5-F1
#
_cell.length_a   1.000
_cell.length_b   1.000
_cell.length_c   1.000
_cell.angle_alpha   90.00
_cell.angle_beta   90.00
_cell.angle_gamma   90.00
#
_symmetry.space_group_name_H-M   'P 1'
#
loop_
_entity.id
_entity.type
_entity.pdbx_description
1 polymer ?
#
loop_
_entity_poly.entity_id
_entity_poly.type
_entity_poly.pdbx_seq_one_letter_code
_entity_poly.pdbx_strand_id
1 'polypeptide(L)'
;MRSRLSISAAALVGTLAAGLVTPVAQAGITIDPNAVPGRTQVTLRYSNGTVVSTANSHESRPALSLVKLYLGYWVLQHGAPADKARVENMIRFSEDGTATDLDRRYPQAIPEVIGQFGLHETHYPGFWGNTTTSTEDLARFTSAIVGDPLATPIINGMRTASPVAADGYKQDFGTMRTPMREMAEMTIA
;
A
#
# COMPACT_ATOMS: atom_id res chain seq x y z
N MET A 1 -59.54 43.02 38.57
CA MET A 1 -58.83 41.71 38.67
C MET A 1 -59.61 40.68 37.87
N ARG A 2 -59.02 40.18 36.76
CA ARG A 2 -59.26 38.91 36.04
C ARG A 2 -59.03 39.11 34.55
N SER A 3 -57.85 38.70 34.09
CA SER A 3 -57.62 38.17 32.74
C SER A 3 -56.19 37.62 32.72
N ARG A 4 -56.03 36.31 32.56
CA ARG A 4 -54.74 35.68 32.25
C ARG A 4 -54.86 35.04 30.87
N LEU A 5 -53.91 35.42 30.03
CA LEU A 5 -53.85 35.16 28.60
C LEU A 5 -53.68 33.68 28.26
N SER A 6 -54.25 33.33 27.12
CA SER A 6 -54.18 32.05 26.43
C SER A 6 -52.77 31.69 25.99
N ILE A 7 -52.38 30.43 26.20
CA ILE A 7 -51.19 29.80 25.63
C ILE A 7 -51.53 29.37 24.20
N SER A 8 -50.83 29.90 23.19
CA SER A 8 -50.86 29.35 21.83
C SER A 8 -49.53 28.68 21.54
N ALA A 9 -49.57 27.37 21.33
CA ALA A 9 -48.46 26.54 20.90
C ALA A 9 -48.19 26.80 19.41
N ALA A 10 -47.03 27.35 19.08
CA ALA A 10 -46.54 27.41 17.71
C ALA A 10 -45.74 26.13 17.44
N ALA A 11 -46.30 25.25 16.60
CA ALA A 11 -45.61 24.07 16.07
C ALA A 11 -44.55 24.53 15.06
N LEU A 12 -43.27 24.33 15.38
CA LEU A 12 -42.16 24.52 14.46
C LEU A 12 -42.00 23.24 13.62
N VAL A 13 -42.50 23.25 12.38
CA VAL A 13 -42.23 22.19 11.40
C VAL A 13 -40.79 22.38 10.92
N GLY A 14 -39.87 21.56 11.44
CA GLY A 14 -38.50 21.49 10.96
C GLY A 14 -38.42 20.67 9.66
N THR A 15 -38.16 21.34 8.55
CA THR A 15 -37.86 20.72 7.25
C THR A 15 -36.49 20.02 7.35
N LEU A 16 -36.48 18.68 7.44
CA LEU A 16 -35.26 17.90 7.17
C LEU A 16 -34.99 17.94 5.66
N ALA A 17 -34.07 18.81 5.23
CA ALA A 17 -33.45 18.70 3.92
C ALA A 17 -32.48 17.49 3.95
N ALA A 18 -32.95 16.34 3.47
CA ALA A 18 -32.08 15.21 3.16
C ALA A 18 -31.18 15.62 1.99
N GLY A 19 -29.96 16.05 2.29
CA GLY A 19 -28.94 16.31 1.28
C GLY A 19 -28.64 15.02 0.53
N LEU A 20 -29.04 14.96 -0.75
CA LEU A 20 -28.58 13.94 -1.67
C LEU A 20 -27.07 14.15 -1.86
N VAL A 21 -26.26 13.45 -1.06
CA VAL A 21 -24.86 13.24 -1.38
C VAL A 21 -24.82 12.32 -2.59
N THR A 22 -24.72 12.89 -3.79
CA THR A 22 -24.37 12.11 -4.97
C THR A 22 -22.96 11.57 -4.72
N PRO A 23 -22.75 10.23 -4.72
CA PRO A 23 -21.39 9.71 -4.66
C PRO A 23 -20.68 10.23 -5.90
N VAL A 24 -19.72 11.14 -5.69
CA VAL A 24 -18.81 11.54 -6.76
C VAL A 24 -18.05 10.27 -7.10
N ALA A 25 -18.32 9.69 -8.26
CA ALA A 25 -17.50 8.60 -8.76
C ALA A 25 -16.06 9.11 -8.79
N GLN A 26 -15.18 8.56 -7.95
CA GLN A 26 -13.75 8.77 -8.08
C GLN A 26 -13.40 8.40 -9.52
N ALA A 27 -13.02 9.39 -10.33
CA ALA A 27 -12.41 9.13 -11.61
C ALA A 27 -11.08 8.44 -11.31
N GLY A 28 -11.09 7.11 -11.24
CA GLY A 28 -9.87 6.33 -11.16
C GLY A 28 -9.06 6.62 -12.42
N ILE A 29 -7.76 6.89 -12.29
CA ILE A 29 -6.89 6.90 -13.46
C ILE A 29 -7.08 5.56 -14.16
N THR A 30 -7.48 5.62 -15.42
CA THR A 30 -7.55 4.45 -16.29
C THR A 30 -6.33 4.49 -17.17
N ILE A 31 -5.42 3.54 -16.98
CA ILE A 31 -4.27 3.34 -17.87
C ILE A 31 -4.73 2.43 -19.01
N ASP A 32 -4.43 2.78 -20.26
CA ASP A 32 -4.49 1.81 -21.36
C ASP A 32 -3.20 0.97 -21.32
N PRO A 33 -3.25 -0.30 -20.88
CA PRO A 33 -2.05 -1.13 -20.77
C PRO A 33 -1.37 -1.37 -22.12
N ASN A 34 -2.08 -1.21 -23.25
CA ASN A 34 -1.49 -1.36 -24.58
C ASN A 34 -0.68 -0.13 -25.03
N ALA A 35 -0.93 1.03 -24.39
CA ALA A 35 -0.18 2.25 -24.65
C ALA A 35 1.10 2.36 -23.81
N VAL A 36 1.32 1.46 -22.84
CA VAL A 36 2.52 1.42 -22.01
C VAL A 36 3.70 0.85 -22.83
N PRO A 37 4.89 1.50 -22.84
CA PRO A 37 6.06 0.96 -23.51
C PRO A 37 6.37 -0.47 -23.05
N GLY A 38 6.63 -1.40 -23.97
CA GLY A 38 6.77 -2.83 -23.64
C GLY A 38 7.89 -3.21 -22.66
N ARG A 39 8.80 -2.28 -22.34
CA ARG A 39 9.79 -2.47 -21.27
C ARG A 39 9.25 -2.18 -19.87
N THR A 40 8.19 -1.40 -19.75
CA THR A 40 7.57 -1.01 -18.48
C THR A 40 6.51 -2.01 -18.08
N GLN A 41 6.38 -2.26 -16.78
CA GLN A 41 5.34 -3.12 -16.21
C GLN A 41 4.43 -2.29 -15.33
N VAL A 42 3.12 -2.45 -15.48
CA VAL A 42 2.12 -1.77 -14.65
C VAL A 42 1.05 -2.77 -14.24
N THR A 43 0.71 -2.78 -12.96
CA THR A 43 -0.48 -3.46 -12.45
C THR A 43 -1.22 -2.55 -11.48
N LEU A 44 -2.50 -2.32 -11.78
CA LEU A 44 -3.46 -1.57 -10.98
C LEU A 44 -4.51 -2.54 -10.44
N ARG A 45 -4.86 -2.40 -9.16
CA ARG A 45 -5.89 -3.20 -8.47
C ARG A 45 -6.82 -2.28 -7.69
N TYR A 46 -8.00 -2.09 -8.24
CA TYR A 46 -9.02 -1.21 -7.67
C TYR A 46 -9.82 -1.92 -6.56
N SER A 47 -10.35 -1.13 -5.63
CA SER A 47 -11.16 -1.64 -4.51
C SER A 47 -12.47 -2.31 -4.93
N ASN A 48 -12.95 -2.08 -6.15
CA ASN A 48 -14.10 -2.77 -6.73
C ASN A 48 -13.75 -4.14 -7.35
N GLY A 49 -12.50 -4.59 -7.23
CA GLY A 49 -12.01 -5.87 -7.74
C GLY A 49 -11.50 -5.82 -9.18
N THR A 50 -11.60 -4.68 -9.88
CA THR A 50 -11.01 -4.52 -11.22
C THR A 50 -9.49 -4.59 -11.14
N VAL A 51 -8.87 -5.29 -12.08
CA VAL A 51 -7.42 -5.35 -12.26
C VAL A 51 -7.07 -4.92 -13.68
N VAL A 52 -6.11 -4.01 -13.82
CA VAL A 52 -5.57 -3.56 -15.11
C VAL A 52 -4.07 -3.80 -15.10
N SER A 53 -3.59 -4.63 -16.03
CA SER A 53 -2.18 -5.01 -16.11
C SER A 53 -1.65 -4.93 -17.53
N THR A 54 -0.37 -4.59 -17.67
CA THR A 54 0.38 -4.80 -18.92
C THR A 54 0.60 -6.29 -19.18
N ALA A 55 0.78 -6.68 -20.44
CA ALA A 55 0.94 -8.09 -20.82
C ALA A 55 2.15 -8.78 -20.17
N ASN A 56 3.18 -8.01 -19.81
CA ASN A 56 4.41 -8.45 -19.14
C ASN A 56 4.33 -8.38 -17.60
N SER A 57 3.15 -8.20 -16.99
CA SER A 57 2.99 -7.99 -15.55
C SER A 57 3.41 -9.16 -14.66
N HIS A 58 3.56 -10.36 -15.24
CA HIS A 58 4.00 -11.59 -14.56
C HIS A 58 5.50 -11.87 -14.75
N GLU A 59 6.23 -11.05 -15.51
CA GLU A 59 7.68 -11.22 -15.63
C GLU A 59 8.37 -10.79 -14.33
N SER A 60 9.10 -11.71 -13.69
CA SER A 60 9.85 -11.43 -12.47
C SER A 60 11.08 -10.56 -12.75
N ARG A 61 11.27 -9.50 -11.95
CA ARG A 61 12.37 -8.52 -12.00
C ARG A 61 12.90 -8.24 -10.60
N PRO A 62 14.11 -7.66 -10.46
CA PRO A 62 14.62 -7.27 -9.15
C PRO A 62 13.59 -6.43 -8.36
N ALA A 63 13.24 -6.90 -7.15
CA ALA A 63 12.25 -6.23 -6.31
C ALA A 63 12.82 -4.95 -5.66
N LEU A 64 14.15 -4.86 -5.57
CA LEU A 64 14.87 -3.77 -4.90
C LEU A 64 14.28 -3.56 -3.48
N SER A 65 14.03 -2.31 -3.10
CA SER A 65 13.51 -1.97 -1.76
C SER A 65 12.07 -2.40 -1.51
N LEU A 66 11.33 -2.88 -2.51
CA LEU A 66 9.92 -3.25 -2.37
C LEU A 66 9.72 -4.55 -1.59
N VAL A 67 10.70 -5.45 -1.62
CA VAL A 67 10.67 -6.67 -0.81
C VAL A 67 10.62 -6.38 0.70
N LYS A 68 11.06 -5.19 1.14
CA LYS A 68 10.99 -4.77 2.55
C LYS A 68 9.53 -4.74 3.05
N LEU A 69 8.55 -4.60 2.16
CA LEU A 69 7.13 -4.69 2.50
C LEU A 69 6.76 -6.11 2.95
N TYR A 70 7.26 -7.14 2.27
CA TYR A 70 7.05 -8.55 2.65
C TYR A 70 7.71 -8.85 3.99
N LEU A 71 9.00 -8.51 4.11
CA LEU A 71 9.76 -8.68 5.35
C LEU A 71 9.08 -7.95 6.54
N GLY A 72 8.67 -6.70 6.32
CA GLY A 72 7.99 -5.89 7.32
C GLY A 72 6.68 -6.49 7.78
N TYR A 73 5.88 -7.04 6.87
CA TYR A 73 4.58 -7.64 7.23
C TYR A 73 4.75 -8.86 8.12
N TRP A 74 5.66 -9.75 7.75
CA TRP A 74 6.00 -10.90 8.58
C TRP A 74 6.50 -10.49 9.96
N VAL A 75 7.40 -9.49 10.04
CA VAL A 75 7.92 -8.99 11.31
C VAL A 75 6.81 -8.41 12.17
N LEU A 76 5.87 -7.66 11.59
CA LEU A 76 4.70 -7.15 12.32
C LEU A 76 3.83 -8.27 12.86
N GLN A 77 3.68 -9.38 12.13
CA GLN A 77 2.91 -10.53 12.56
C GLN A 77 3.63 -11.31 13.68
N HIS A 78 4.91 -11.63 13.50
CA HIS A 78 5.62 -12.65 14.28
C HIS A 78 6.84 -12.17 15.07
N GLY A 79 7.41 -11.02 14.70
CA GLY A 79 8.68 -10.53 15.24
C GLY A 79 8.64 -10.10 16.71
N ALA A 80 9.80 -9.88 17.30
CA ALA A 80 9.90 -9.33 18.65
C ALA A 80 9.39 -7.87 18.68
N PRO A 81 8.85 -7.37 19.80
CA PRO A 81 8.34 -5.99 19.88
C PRO A 81 9.33 -4.91 19.41
N ALA A 82 10.62 -5.08 19.73
CA ALA A 82 11.67 -4.17 19.30
C ALA A 82 11.89 -4.18 17.77
N ASP A 83 11.67 -5.31 17.12
CA ASP A 83 11.79 -5.43 15.66
C ASP A 83 10.55 -4.89 14.95
N LYS A 84 9.35 -5.13 15.52
CA LYS A 84 8.10 -4.51 15.03
C LYS A 84 8.19 -2.99 15.00
N ALA A 85 8.77 -2.39 16.05
CA ALA A 85 8.95 -0.94 16.16
C ALA A 85 9.86 -0.34 15.08
N ARG A 86 10.68 -1.16 14.40
CA ARG A 86 11.60 -0.71 13.35
C ARG A 86 10.96 -0.72 11.97
N VAL A 87 9.83 -1.40 11.77
CA VAL A 87 9.24 -1.62 10.44
C VAL A 87 8.84 -0.32 9.77
N GLU A 88 8.19 0.62 10.48
CA GLU A 88 7.76 1.88 9.87
C GLU A 88 8.94 2.68 9.30
N ASN A 89 10.02 2.83 10.07
CA ASN A 89 11.22 3.55 9.62
C ASN A 89 11.98 2.79 8.53
N MET A 90 12.03 1.45 8.61
CA MET A 90 12.59 0.63 7.54
C MET A 90 11.91 0.94 6.21
N ILE A 91 10.59 1.11 6.18
CA ILE A 91 9.86 1.48 4.95
C ILE A 91 10.06 2.97 4.63
N ARG A 92 9.85 3.86 5.60
CA ARG A 92 9.89 5.31 5.42
C ARG A 92 11.21 5.82 4.86
N PHE A 93 12.32 5.29 5.36
CA PHE A 93 13.68 5.68 4.96
C PHE A 93 14.35 4.62 4.09
N SER A 94 13.68 3.49 3.83
CA SER A 94 14.22 2.36 3.07
C SER A 94 15.55 1.87 3.64
N GLU A 95 15.58 1.63 4.95
CA GLU A 95 16.81 1.30 5.66
C GLU A 95 17.31 -0.11 5.32
N ASP A 96 18.31 -0.20 4.44
CA ASP A 96 18.95 -1.46 4.06
C ASP A 96 19.61 -2.18 5.24
N GLY A 97 20.15 -1.42 6.21
CA GLY A 97 20.72 -1.97 7.43
C GLY A 97 19.68 -2.67 8.29
N THR A 98 18.50 -2.06 8.45
CA THR A 98 17.38 -2.68 9.17
C THR A 98 16.84 -3.89 8.42
N ALA A 99 16.66 -3.80 7.11
CA ALA A 99 16.23 -4.95 6.29
C ALA A 99 17.22 -6.12 6.38
N THR A 100 18.52 -5.85 6.31
CA THR A 100 19.57 -6.87 6.41
C THR A 100 19.60 -7.54 7.77
N ASP A 101 19.46 -6.78 8.85
CA ASP A 101 19.42 -7.34 10.20
C ASP A 101 18.16 -8.20 10.43
N LEU A 102 16.99 -7.71 9.99
CA LEU A 102 15.72 -8.43 10.13
C LEU A 102 15.67 -9.69 9.26
N ASP A 103 16.15 -9.64 8.01
CA ASP A 103 16.23 -10.80 7.11
C ASP A 103 17.17 -11.87 7.66
N ARG A 104 18.32 -11.47 8.22
CA ARG A 104 19.25 -12.41 8.89
C ARG A 104 18.62 -13.05 10.13
N ARG A 105 17.87 -12.26 10.90
CA ARG A 105 17.22 -12.73 12.14
C ARG A 105 16.03 -13.64 11.85
N TYR A 106 15.32 -13.38 10.76
CA TYR A 106 14.10 -14.04 10.34
C TYR A 106 14.20 -14.51 8.88
N PRO A 107 15.08 -15.48 8.56
CA PRO A 107 15.30 -15.91 7.17
C PRO A 107 14.06 -16.55 6.52
N GLN A 108 13.09 -16.98 7.32
CA GLN A 108 11.79 -17.50 6.85
C GLN A 108 10.79 -16.41 6.47
N ALA A 109 11.03 -15.14 6.83
CA ALA A 109 10.02 -14.08 6.75
C ALA A 109 9.49 -13.85 5.33
N ILE A 110 10.38 -13.65 4.36
CA ILE A 110 10.01 -13.43 2.97
C ILE A 110 9.41 -14.71 2.35
N PRO A 111 10.00 -15.91 2.49
CA PRO A 111 9.39 -17.17 2.04
C PRO A 111 7.98 -17.43 2.58
N GLU A 112 7.74 -17.17 3.87
CA GLU A 112 6.42 -17.39 4.46
C GLU A 112 5.38 -16.39 3.92
N VAL A 113 5.75 -15.14 3.69
CA VAL A 113 4.84 -14.16 3.04
C VAL A 113 4.56 -14.53 1.59
N ILE A 114 5.56 -15.00 0.85
CA ILE A 114 5.37 -15.54 -0.51
C ILE A 114 4.32 -16.65 -0.50
N GLY A 115 4.45 -17.61 0.42
CA GLY A 115 3.49 -18.71 0.58
C GLY A 115 2.10 -18.24 1.05
N GLN A 116 2.04 -17.33 2.01
CA GLN A 116 0.80 -16.83 2.60
C GLN A 116 -0.07 -16.07 1.60
N PHE A 117 0.54 -15.28 0.71
CA PHE A 117 -0.17 -14.45 -0.26
C PHE A 117 -0.23 -15.05 -1.66
N GLY A 118 0.39 -16.22 -1.89
CA GLY A 118 0.43 -16.89 -3.18
C GLY A 118 1.16 -16.06 -4.23
N LEU A 119 2.37 -15.58 -3.89
CA LEU A 119 3.17 -14.69 -4.74
C LEU A 119 4.06 -15.52 -5.69
N HIS A 120 3.49 -16.00 -6.79
CA HIS A 120 4.07 -17.07 -7.60
C HIS A 120 5.28 -16.64 -8.45
N GLU A 121 5.38 -15.35 -8.76
CA GLU A 121 6.45 -14.74 -9.53
C GLU A 121 7.54 -14.12 -8.63
N THR A 122 7.41 -14.27 -7.31
CA THR A 122 8.34 -13.75 -6.32
C THR A 122 9.32 -14.83 -5.86
N HIS A 123 10.62 -14.53 -5.92
CA HIS A 123 11.68 -15.49 -5.64
C HIS A 123 12.70 -14.91 -4.67
N TYR A 124 12.83 -15.54 -3.51
CA TYR A 124 13.81 -15.18 -2.48
C TYR A 124 15.02 -16.14 -2.53
N PRO A 125 16.21 -15.67 -2.95
CA PRO A 125 17.39 -16.53 -3.09
C PRO A 125 18.26 -16.60 -1.81
N GLY A 126 17.71 -16.26 -0.63
CA GLY A 126 18.44 -16.29 0.65
C GLY A 126 19.03 -14.94 1.09
N PHE A 127 18.73 -13.86 0.38
CA PHE A 127 19.04 -12.49 0.79
C PHE A 127 17.99 -11.53 0.24
N TRP A 128 17.44 -10.66 1.09
CA TRP A 128 16.34 -9.76 0.72
C TRP A 128 16.68 -8.95 -0.53
N GLY A 129 17.89 -8.38 -0.63
CA GLY A 129 18.29 -7.49 -1.72
C GLY A 129 18.40 -8.18 -3.08
N ASN A 130 18.46 -9.51 -3.12
CA ASN A 130 18.50 -10.30 -4.34
C ASN A 130 17.12 -10.85 -4.75
N THR A 131 16.06 -10.52 -4.00
CA THR A 131 14.71 -10.98 -4.30
C THR A 131 14.22 -10.41 -5.62
N THR A 132 13.57 -11.25 -6.43
CA THR A 132 12.82 -10.81 -7.61
C THR A 132 11.32 -10.94 -7.37
N THR A 133 10.52 -10.15 -8.07
CA THR A 133 9.05 -10.14 -7.99
C THR A 133 8.45 -9.56 -9.27
N SER A 134 7.15 -9.65 -9.43
CA SER A 134 6.39 -9.06 -10.55
C SER A 134 5.51 -7.91 -10.08
N THR A 135 5.02 -7.06 -11.00
CA THR A 135 4.03 -6.04 -10.63
C THR A 135 2.71 -6.66 -10.18
N GLU A 136 2.37 -7.84 -10.71
CA GLU A 136 1.19 -8.60 -10.30
C GLU A 136 1.27 -9.01 -8.82
N ASP A 137 2.39 -9.60 -8.39
CA ASP A 137 2.58 -10.07 -7.01
C ASP A 137 2.63 -8.92 -6.01
N LEU A 138 3.36 -7.86 -6.35
CA LEU A 138 3.42 -6.66 -5.52
C LEU A 138 2.05 -6.02 -5.36
N ALA A 139 1.31 -5.82 -6.45
CA ALA A 139 -0.02 -5.24 -6.40
C ALA A 139 -1.00 -6.14 -5.61
N ARG A 140 -0.93 -7.47 -5.81
CA ARG A 140 -1.72 -8.44 -5.05
C ARG A 140 -1.48 -8.31 -3.55
N PHE A 141 -0.21 -8.27 -3.16
CA PHE A 141 0.18 -8.10 -1.77
C PHE A 141 -0.28 -6.75 -1.20
N THR A 142 0.02 -5.62 -1.86
CA THR A 142 -0.34 -4.29 -1.35
C THR A 142 -1.85 -4.10 -1.26
N SER A 143 -2.61 -4.60 -2.24
CA SER A 143 -4.07 -4.60 -2.23
C SER A 143 -4.65 -5.41 -1.07
N ALA A 144 -4.03 -6.55 -0.72
CA ALA A 144 -4.46 -7.38 0.40
C ALA A 144 -4.20 -6.73 1.77
N ILE A 145 -3.11 -5.96 1.91
CA ILE A 145 -2.72 -5.40 3.22
C ILE A 145 -3.19 -3.95 3.46
N VAL A 146 -3.66 -3.23 2.44
CA VAL A 146 -3.98 -1.78 2.56
C VAL A 146 -5.04 -1.47 3.63
N GLY A 147 -5.96 -2.41 3.88
CA GLY A 147 -6.99 -2.31 4.92
C GLY A 147 -6.69 -3.09 6.19
N ASP A 148 -5.56 -3.79 6.27
CA ASP A 148 -5.19 -4.61 7.43
C ASP A 148 -4.65 -3.70 8.55
N PRO A 149 -5.27 -3.66 9.74
CA PRO A 149 -4.77 -2.88 10.87
C PRO A 149 -3.32 -3.25 11.26
N LEU A 150 -2.93 -4.52 11.09
CA LEU A 150 -1.56 -4.98 11.35
C LEU A 150 -0.55 -4.22 10.48
N ALA A 151 -0.90 -3.97 9.22
CA ALA A 151 -0.03 -3.33 8.24
C ALA A 151 0.06 -1.80 8.39
N THR A 152 -0.62 -1.20 9.37
CA THR A 152 -0.59 0.26 9.61
C THR A 152 0.83 0.87 9.58
N PRO A 153 1.86 0.27 10.22
CA PRO A 153 3.24 0.79 10.16
C PRO A 153 3.82 0.80 8.73
N ILE A 154 3.50 -0.20 7.90
CA ILE A 154 3.94 -0.27 6.49
C ILE A 154 3.25 0.84 5.69
N ILE A 155 1.92 0.98 5.82
CA ILE A 155 1.14 1.98 5.10
C ILE A 155 1.56 3.40 5.48
N ASN A 156 1.83 3.65 6.77
CA ASN A 156 2.34 4.94 7.24
C ASN A 156 3.75 5.22 6.70
N GLY A 157 4.63 4.22 6.70
CA GLY A 157 5.97 4.33 6.14
C GLY A 157 5.95 4.73 4.66
N MET A 158 5.10 4.08 3.85
CA MET A 158 4.92 4.46 2.44
C MET A 158 4.32 5.85 2.27
N ARG A 159 3.27 6.18 3.03
CA ARG A 159 2.59 7.49 2.96
C ARG A 159 3.51 8.66 3.30
N THR A 160 4.43 8.43 4.22
CA THR A 160 5.34 9.44 4.75
C THR A 160 6.78 9.25 4.31
N ALA A 161 7.00 8.50 3.23
CA ALA A 161 8.30 8.21 2.67
C ALA A 161 9.16 9.48 2.60
N SER A 162 10.37 9.38 3.13
CA SER A 162 11.35 10.47 3.07
C SER A 162 11.62 10.82 1.60
N PRO A 163 11.94 12.07 1.24
CA PRO A 163 12.38 12.37 -0.13
C PRO A 163 13.70 11.66 -0.50
N VAL A 164 14.53 11.39 0.51
CA VAL A 164 15.86 10.79 0.39
C VAL A 164 15.94 9.58 1.32
N ALA A 165 16.43 8.48 0.78
CA ALA A 165 16.65 7.22 1.46
C ALA A 165 17.81 7.29 2.45
N ALA A 166 17.91 6.30 3.35
CA ALA A 166 19.01 6.22 4.31
C ALA A 166 20.41 6.10 3.65
N ASP A 167 20.47 5.59 2.42
CA ASP A 167 21.68 5.46 1.61
C ASP A 167 21.99 6.70 0.74
N GLY A 168 21.14 7.73 0.78
CA GLY A 168 21.31 8.97 0.03
C GLY A 168 20.66 9.00 -1.36
N TYR A 169 20.05 7.90 -1.83
CA TYR A 169 19.31 7.89 -3.09
C TYR A 169 17.95 8.56 -2.95
N LYS A 170 17.37 8.98 -4.07
CA LYS A 170 15.96 9.40 -4.10
C LYS A 170 15.11 8.23 -3.65
N GLN A 171 14.25 8.46 -2.66
CA GLN A 171 13.41 7.40 -2.15
C GLN A 171 12.10 7.33 -2.92
N ASP A 172 12.10 6.47 -3.91
CA ASP A 172 10.92 6.07 -4.68
C ASP A 172 10.81 4.54 -4.75
N PHE A 173 11.51 3.84 -3.85
CA PHE A 173 11.57 2.38 -3.80
C PHE A 173 12.02 1.70 -5.12
N GLY A 174 12.70 2.43 -6.01
CA GLY A 174 13.06 1.93 -7.35
C GLY A 174 11.94 2.05 -8.37
N THR A 175 10.94 2.89 -8.12
CA THR A 175 9.78 3.12 -8.99
C THR A 175 9.80 4.52 -9.61
N MET A 176 9.15 4.69 -10.76
CA MET A 176 8.93 6.02 -11.32
C MET A 176 7.78 6.73 -10.59
N ARG A 177 7.85 8.07 -10.48
CA ARG A 177 6.79 8.86 -9.80
C ARG A 177 5.47 8.79 -10.57
N THR A 178 4.42 8.32 -9.90
CA THR A 178 3.00 8.59 -10.22
C THR A 178 2.41 9.57 -9.19
N PRO A 179 1.34 10.33 -9.52
CA PRO A 179 0.70 11.25 -8.58
C PRO A 179 0.27 10.57 -7.27
N MET A 180 0.61 11.20 -6.13
CA MET A 180 0.63 10.61 -4.78
C MET A 180 -0.73 10.12 -4.22
N ARG A 181 -1.86 10.33 -4.92
CA ARG A 181 -3.18 9.84 -4.47
C ARG A 181 -3.41 8.34 -4.75
N GLU A 182 -2.45 7.71 -5.43
CA GLU A 182 -2.60 6.39 -6.10
C GLU A 182 -1.53 5.37 -5.68
N MET A 183 -0.82 5.61 -4.58
CA MET A 183 0.28 4.74 -4.10
C MET A 183 -0.13 3.32 -3.67
N ALA A 184 -1.38 2.89 -3.93
CA ALA A 184 -1.79 1.49 -3.81
C ALA A 184 -1.38 0.66 -5.04
N GLU A 185 -0.93 1.29 -6.13
CA GLU A 185 -0.69 0.62 -7.41
C GLU A 185 0.71 0.97 -7.93
N MET A 186 1.59 -0.02 -7.93
CA MET A 186 3.03 0.20 -8.07
C MET A 186 3.54 -0.28 -9.43
N THR A 187 4.16 0.64 -10.16
CA THR A 187 4.81 0.43 -11.48
C THR A 187 6.30 0.17 -11.28
N ILE A 188 6.81 -0.94 -11.80
CA ILE A 188 8.24 -1.26 -11.82
C ILE A 188 8.80 -0.80 -13.18
N ALA A 189 9.97 -0.15 -13.14
CA ALA A 189 10.68 0.30 -14.34
C ALA A 189 11.14 -0.88 -15.23
#